data_AF-A0A538SCE1-F1
#
_entry.id   AF-A0A538SCE1-F1
#
_cell.length_a   1.000
_cell.length_b   1.000
_cell.length_c   1.000
_cell.angle_alpha   90.00
_cell.angle_beta   90.00
_cell.angle_gamma   90.00
#
_symmetry.space_group_name_H-M   'P 1'
#
loop_
_entity.id
_entity.type
_entity.pdbx_description
1 polymer ?
#
loop_
_entity_poly.entity_id
_entity_poly.type
_entity_poly.pdbx_seq_one_letter_code
_entity_poly.pdbx_strand_id
1 'polypeptide(L)'
;MKRDPGDGNGRGDGERVAAGRERAIKLVRVAPPAAERLHPWVERMRGVRAVVWGDFVLDEYWRCLTRRVSREAPVLVLDWQSRSAQGGGAANAALNLASLGARVSVVGWIGADEAGAELRRLLERSGVDTAGLLEHARASTVVKIRIVAGSVHT
;
A
#
# COMPACT_ATOMS: atom_id res chain seq x y z
N MET A 1 22.56 59.48 34.21
CA MET A 1 22.28 60.79 33.57
C MET A 1 23.24 60.95 32.40
N LYS A 2 22.68 61.13 31.18
CA LYS A 2 23.31 61.47 29.88
C LYS A 2 24.03 60.37 29.06
N ARG A 3 23.79 60.46 27.73
CA ARG A 3 23.96 59.52 26.59
C ARG A 3 25.35 59.67 25.92
N ASP A 4 25.97 58.56 25.45
CA ASP A 4 26.17 58.07 24.05
C ASP A 4 27.27 58.83 23.25
N PRO A 5 28.20 58.16 22.50
CA PRO A 5 27.94 57.67 21.13
C PRO A 5 28.67 56.37 20.72
N GLY A 6 28.15 55.70 19.69
CA GLY A 6 28.56 54.35 19.27
C GLY A 6 29.79 54.20 18.37
N ASP A 7 30.06 52.94 18.02
CA ASP A 7 30.83 52.48 16.85
C ASP A 7 30.59 50.97 16.66
N GLY A 8 30.75 50.46 15.44
CA GLY A 8 31.09 49.06 15.23
C GLY A 8 30.15 48.23 14.35
N ASN A 9 30.15 48.51 13.05
CA ASN A 9 29.68 47.59 12.01
C ASN A 9 30.54 46.30 11.99
N GLY A 10 29.99 45.18 12.46
CA GLY A 10 30.57 43.84 12.32
C GLY A 10 29.64 42.94 11.52
N ARG A 11 29.93 42.76 10.23
CA ARG A 11 29.30 41.78 9.36
C ARG A 11 29.56 40.37 9.89
N GLY A 12 28.49 39.61 10.07
CA GLY A 12 28.52 38.17 10.32
C GLY A 12 27.34 37.55 9.58
N ASP A 13 27.62 37.03 8.39
CA ASP A 13 26.70 36.30 7.53
C ASP A 13 26.02 35.16 8.30
N GLY A 14 24.70 35.25 8.49
CA GLY A 14 23.96 34.20 9.23
C GLY A 14 22.44 34.18 9.09
N GLU A 15 21.84 35.10 8.33
CA GLU A 15 20.37 35.19 8.19
C GLU A 15 19.92 35.08 6.74
N ARG A 16 20.14 33.90 6.13
CA ARG A 16 19.41 33.50 4.92
C ARG A 16 19.00 32.04 4.96
N VAL A 17 18.39 31.58 6.06
CA VAL A 17 17.63 30.32 6.04
C VAL A 17 16.39 30.43 6.95
N ALA A 18 15.55 31.42 6.72
CA ALA A 18 14.27 31.55 7.43
C ALA A 18 13.13 31.92 6.46
N ALA A 19 12.85 31.04 5.49
CA ALA A 19 11.60 31.09 4.73
C ALA A 19 11.28 29.78 4.00
N GLY A 20 11.57 28.63 4.61
CA GLY A 20 11.00 27.36 4.16
C GLY A 20 9.54 27.28 4.59
N ARG A 21 8.63 27.97 3.87
CA ARG A 21 7.19 27.83 4.10
C ARG A 21 6.80 26.38 3.83
N GLU A 22 6.60 25.60 4.91
CA GLU A 22 5.83 24.35 4.86
C GLU A 22 4.43 24.69 4.34
N ARG A 23 4.24 24.57 3.03
CA ARG A 23 2.88 24.59 2.47
C ARG A 23 2.25 23.27 2.85
N ALA A 24 1.54 23.26 3.98
CA ALA A 24 0.59 22.22 4.28
C ALA A 24 -0.37 22.10 3.09
N ILE A 25 -0.28 20.99 2.35
CA ILE A 25 -1.23 20.70 1.28
C ILE A 25 -2.57 20.50 1.98
N LYS A 26 -3.45 21.52 1.94
CA LYS A 26 -4.83 21.39 2.37
C LYS A 26 -5.49 20.37 1.43
N LEU A 27 -5.62 19.13 1.89
CA LEU A 27 -6.37 18.11 1.18
C LEU A 27 -7.85 18.51 1.20
N VAL A 28 -8.31 19.14 0.12
CA VAL A 28 -9.73 19.48 -0.04
C VAL A 28 -10.49 18.17 -0.25
N ARG A 29 -11.22 17.73 0.77
CA ARG A 29 -12.15 16.61 0.63
C ARG A 29 -13.35 17.06 -0.19
N VAL A 30 -13.37 16.66 -1.45
CA VAL A 30 -14.56 16.80 -2.31
C VAL A 30 -15.44 15.58 -2.05
N ALA A 31 -16.76 15.79 -1.94
CA ALA A 31 -17.70 14.68 -1.88
C ALA A 31 -17.55 13.81 -3.15
N PRO A 32 -17.55 12.46 -3.03
CA PRO A 32 -17.49 11.61 -4.21
C PRO A 32 -18.69 11.89 -5.10
N PRO A 33 -18.55 11.75 -6.43
CA PRO A 33 -19.69 11.86 -7.34
C PRO A 33 -20.77 10.84 -6.96
N ALA A 34 -22.03 11.21 -7.15
CA ALA A 34 -23.17 10.33 -6.91
C ALA A 34 -23.01 9.02 -7.70
N ALA A 35 -23.36 7.89 -7.08
CA ALA A 35 -23.08 6.54 -7.60
C ALA A 35 -23.72 6.30 -9.00
N GLU A 36 -24.85 6.94 -9.26
CA GLU A 36 -25.59 6.90 -10.52
C GLU A 36 -24.73 7.40 -11.69
N ARG A 37 -23.79 8.33 -11.42
CA ARG A 37 -22.86 8.84 -12.45
C ARG A 37 -21.76 7.83 -12.80
N LEU A 38 -21.49 6.87 -11.92
CA LEU A 38 -20.47 5.84 -12.12
C LEU A 38 -21.06 4.58 -12.77
N HIS A 39 -22.35 4.32 -12.59
CA HIS A 39 -23.02 3.12 -13.10
C HIS A 39 -22.76 2.85 -14.60
N PRO A 40 -22.85 3.85 -15.51
CA PRO A 40 -22.58 3.61 -16.93
C PRO A 40 -21.14 3.18 -17.20
N TRP A 41 -20.17 3.63 -16.40
CA TRP A 41 -18.77 3.27 -16.55
C TRP A 41 -18.49 1.87 -16.04
N VAL A 42 -19.09 1.49 -14.91
CA VAL A 42 -18.98 0.12 -14.38
C VAL A 42 -19.61 -0.88 -15.35
N GLU A 43 -20.79 -0.58 -15.91
CA GLU A 43 -21.41 -1.47 -16.90
C GLU A 43 -20.56 -1.62 -18.18
N ARG A 44 -19.84 -0.57 -18.60
CA ARG A 44 -18.91 -0.66 -19.74
C ARG A 44 -17.72 -1.57 -19.48
N MET A 45 -17.36 -1.84 -18.23
CA MET A 45 -16.27 -2.78 -17.91
C MET A 45 -16.68 -4.24 -18.14
N ARG A 46 -17.98 -4.53 -18.11
CA ARG A 46 -18.51 -5.87 -18.32
C ARG A 46 -18.09 -6.40 -19.68
N GLY A 47 -17.32 -7.49 -19.70
CA GLY A 47 -16.87 -8.13 -20.92
C GLY A 47 -15.65 -7.49 -21.59
N VAL A 48 -15.10 -6.39 -21.06
CA VAL A 48 -13.81 -5.86 -21.49
C VAL A 48 -12.75 -6.93 -21.29
N ARG A 49 -11.89 -7.14 -22.30
CA ARG A 49 -10.75 -8.04 -22.19
C ARG A 49 -9.50 -7.24 -21.84
N ALA A 50 -8.82 -7.64 -20.77
CA ALA A 50 -7.61 -6.99 -20.31
C ALA A 50 -6.52 -8.02 -20.02
N VAL A 51 -5.28 -7.67 -20.34
CA VAL A 51 -4.09 -8.39 -19.88
C VAL A 51 -3.39 -7.51 -18.87
N VAL A 52 -3.13 -8.03 -17.68
CA VAL A 52 -2.33 -7.37 -16.66
C VAL A 52 -0.96 -8.00 -16.62
N TRP A 53 0.07 -7.21 -16.95
CA TRP A 53 1.47 -7.61 -16.88
C TRP A 53 2.19 -6.79 -15.83
N GLY A 54 2.90 -7.44 -14.93
CA GLY A 54 3.72 -6.77 -13.91
C GLY A 54 4.10 -7.67 -12.75
N ASP A 55 4.46 -7.04 -11.64
CA ASP A 55 4.92 -7.75 -10.43
C ASP A 55 3.75 -8.18 -9.55
N PHE A 56 3.69 -9.47 -9.27
CA PHE A 56 2.66 -10.11 -8.47
C PHE A 56 3.13 -10.21 -7.02
N VAL A 57 2.37 -9.61 -6.12
CA VAL A 57 2.70 -9.53 -4.69
C VAL A 57 1.57 -10.14 -3.87
N LEU A 58 1.91 -10.94 -2.85
CA LEU A 58 0.97 -11.36 -1.82
C LEU A 58 0.99 -10.34 -0.67
N ASP A 59 -0.11 -9.62 -0.49
CA ASP A 59 -0.29 -8.72 0.65
C ASP A 59 -0.85 -9.51 1.84
N GLU A 60 -0.05 -9.71 2.88
CA GLU A 60 -0.49 -10.37 4.10
C GLU A 60 -0.84 -9.37 5.19
N TYR A 61 -1.96 -9.60 5.86
CA TYR A 61 -2.39 -8.83 7.02
C TYR A 61 -2.35 -9.72 8.25
N TRP A 62 -1.42 -9.42 9.15
CA TRP A 62 -1.29 -10.12 10.42
C TRP A 62 -1.99 -9.30 11.49
N ARG A 63 -3.05 -9.86 12.06
CA ARG A 63 -3.76 -9.26 13.18
C ARG A 63 -3.10 -9.72 14.46
N CYS A 64 -2.71 -8.76 15.28
CA CYS A 64 -2.04 -9.03 16.55
C CYS A 64 -2.64 -8.18 17.68
N LEU A 65 -2.44 -8.63 18.91
CA LEU A 65 -2.70 -7.83 20.11
C LEU A 65 -1.39 -7.30 20.66
N THR A 66 -1.39 -6.04 21.11
CA THR A 66 -0.21 -5.47 21.78
C THR A 66 -0.10 -6.04 23.20
N ARG A 67 0.98 -6.75 23.50
CA ARG A 67 1.17 -7.41 24.80
C ARG A 67 1.95 -6.56 25.79
N ARG A 68 3.14 -6.10 25.39
CA ARG A 68 4.06 -5.31 26.22
C ARG A 68 5.11 -4.60 25.36
N VAL A 69 5.84 -3.68 25.96
CA VAL A 69 7.11 -3.20 25.41
C VAL A 69 8.21 -4.21 25.74
N SER A 70 9.16 -4.42 24.83
CA SER A 70 10.33 -5.27 25.08
C SER A 70 11.19 -4.69 26.21
N ARG A 71 11.81 -5.57 27.01
CA ARG A 71 12.79 -5.17 28.04
C ARG A 71 14.18 -4.95 27.43
N GLU A 72 14.41 -5.42 26.21
CA GLU A 72 15.70 -5.38 25.51
C GLU A 72 15.83 -4.17 24.59
N ALA A 73 14.72 -3.67 24.05
CA ALA A 73 14.67 -2.52 23.13
C ALA A 73 13.29 -1.85 23.18
N PRO A 74 13.14 -0.58 22.78
CA PRO A 74 11.87 0.14 22.77
C PRO A 74 10.97 -0.29 21.59
N VAL A 75 10.71 -1.59 21.48
CA VAL A 75 9.86 -2.21 20.45
C VAL A 75 8.68 -2.94 21.09
N LEU A 76 7.56 -3.04 20.37
CA LEU A 76 6.37 -3.75 20.85
C LEU A 76 6.53 -5.26 20.69
N VAL A 77 6.14 -6.00 21.72
CA VAL A 77 5.92 -7.45 21.67
C VAL A 77 4.44 -7.68 21.41
N LEU A 78 4.14 -8.45 20.37
CA LEU A 78 2.79 -8.67 19.87
C LEU A 78 2.41 -10.15 20.00
N ASP A 79 1.16 -10.41 20.41
CA ASP A 79 0.58 -11.76 20.38
C ASP A 79 -0.18 -11.94 19.06
N TRP A 80 0.28 -12.85 18.21
CA TRP A 80 -0.34 -13.17 16.92
C TRP A 80 -1.74 -13.75 17.10
N GLN A 81 -2.71 -13.29 16.30
CA GLN A 81 -4.10 -13.75 16.36
C GLN A 81 -4.52 -14.47 15.08
N SER A 82 -4.32 -13.82 13.93
CA SER A 82 -4.74 -14.37 12.65
C SER A 82 -4.00 -13.73 11.48
N ARG A 83 -4.12 -14.38 10.32
CA ARG A 83 -3.57 -13.97 9.04
C ARG A 83 -4.70 -13.92 8.01
N SER A 84 -4.71 -12.90 7.16
CA SER A 84 -5.48 -12.90 5.91
C SER A 84 -4.61 -12.44 4.76
N ALA A 85 -4.79 -13.03 3.58
CA ALA A 85 -4.02 -12.70 2.40
C ALA A 85 -4.88 -12.00 1.33
N GLN A 86 -4.27 -11.07 0.59
CA GLN A 86 -4.86 -10.32 -0.51
C GLN A 86 -3.86 -10.21 -1.67
N GLY A 87 -4.34 -9.97 -2.89
CA GLY A 87 -3.47 -9.67 -4.01
C GLY A 87 -2.96 -8.23 -3.94
N GLY A 88 -1.65 -8.03 -4.00
CA GLY A 88 -0.97 -6.75 -4.13
C GLY A 88 -0.34 -6.55 -5.52
N GLY A 89 0.14 -5.34 -5.80
CA GLY A 89 0.78 -5.04 -7.09
C GLY A 89 -0.12 -5.32 -8.30
N ALA A 90 0.39 -6.06 -9.28
CA ALA A 90 -0.35 -6.49 -10.45
C ALA A 90 -1.58 -7.36 -10.09
N ALA A 91 -1.50 -8.15 -9.01
CA ALA A 91 -2.62 -8.96 -8.55
C ALA A 91 -3.81 -8.09 -8.12
N ASN A 92 -3.56 -6.98 -7.40
CA ASN A 92 -4.62 -6.04 -7.03
C ASN A 92 -5.32 -5.45 -8.26
N ALA A 93 -4.54 -5.05 -9.27
CA ALA A 93 -5.10 -4.52 -10.51
C ALA A 93 -5.97 -5.56 -11.24
N ALA A 94 -5.49 -6.80 -11.36
CA ALA A 94 -6.23 -7.89 -11.98
C ALA A 94 -7.54 -8.21 -11.23
N LEU A 95 -7.48 -8.31 -9.89
CA LEU A 95 -8.64 -8.59 -9.05
C LEU A 95 -9.69 -7.47 -9.12
N ASN A 96 -9.27 -6.20 -9.15
CA ASN A 96 -10.18 -5.07 -9.30
C ASN A 96 -10.84 -5.03 -10.69
N LEU A 97 -10.09 -5.34 -11.76
CA LEU A 97 -10.68 -5.43 -13.09
C LEU A 97 -11.70 -6.58 -13.17
N ALA A 98 -11.37 -7.74 -12.60
CA ALA A 98 -12.27 -8.89 -12.57
C ALA A 98 -13.54 -8.59 -11.76
N SER A 99 -13.43 -7.90 -10.61
CA SER A 99 -14.58 -7.52 -9.79
C SER A 99 -15.53 -6.54 -10.49
N LEU A 100 -15.02 -5.76 -11.45
CA LEU A 100 -15.81 -4.89 -12.33
C LEU A 100 -16.43 -5.65 -13.53
N GLY A 101 -16.24 -6.96 -13.64
CA GLY A 101 -16.81 -7.79 -14.71
C GLY A 101 -15.98 -7.88 -15.98
N ALA A 102 -14.73 -7.41 -15.96
CA ALA A 102 -13.80 -7.63 -17.06
C ALA A 102 -13.35 -9.09 -17.13
N ARG A 103 -12.98 -9.54 -18.34
CA ARG A 103 -12.29 -10.82 -18.57
C ARG A 103 -10.79 -10.55 -18.54
N VAL A 104 -10.12 -11.04 -17.50
CA VAL A 104 -8.73 -10.69 -17.20
C VAL A 104 -7.84 -11.91 -17.37
N SER A 105 -6.74 -11.75 -18.11
CA SER A 105 -5.59 -12.67 -18.09
C SER A 105 -4.39 -11.98 -17.47
N VAL A 106 -3.50 -12.73 -16.85
CA VAL A 106 -2.28 -12.20 -16.23
C VAL A 106 -1.02 -12.74 -16.87
N VAL A 107 0.02 -11.92 -16.91
CA VAL A 107 1.37 -12.30 -17.32
C VAL A 107 2.34 -11.85 -16.24
N GLY A 108 3.23 -12.73 -15.80
CA GLY A 108 4.21 -12.39 -14.76
C GLY A 108 4.86 -13.61 -14.16
N TRP A 109 5.60 -13.39 -13.06
CA TRP A 109 6.30 -14.44 -12.34
C TRP A 109 5.86 -14.52 -10.88
N ILE A 110 5.81 -15.73 -10.36
CA ILE A 110 5.72 -16.05 -8.93
C ILE A 110 6.78 -17.09 -8.58
N GLY A 111 7.12 -17.22 -7.30
CA GLY A 111 7.95 -18.32 -6.82
C GLY A 111 7.20 -19.65 -6.84
N ALA A 112 7.95 -20.75 -6.91
CA ALA A 112 7.42 -22.09 -6.68
C ALA A 112 7.29 -22.36 -5.16
N ASP A 113 6.47 -21.55 -4.48
CA ASP A 113 6.29 -21.55 -3.04
C ASP A 113 4.82 -21.38 -2.62
N GLU A 114 4.53 -21.53 -1.33
CA GLU A 114 3.16 -21.47 -0.81
C GLU A 114 2.50 -20.11 -1.06
N ALA A 115 3.28 -19.02 -1.00
CA ALA A 115 2.79 -17.68 -1.27
C ALA A 115 2.38 -17.52 -2.75
N GLY A 116 3.17 -18.07 -3.68
CA GLY A 116 2.85 -18.11 -5.10
C GLY A 116 1.60 -18.95 -5.36
N ALA A 117 1.51 -20.13 -4.74
CA ALA A 117 0.34 -20.99 -4.84
C ALA A 117 -0.93 -20.32 -4.27
N GLU A 118 -0.82 -19.58 -3.17
CA GLU A 118 -1.96 -18.82 -2.60
C GLU A 118 -2.36 -17.64 -3.49
N LEU A 119 -1.41 -16.92 -4.06
CA LEU A 119 -1.67 -15.80 -4.97
C LEU A 119 -2.35 -16.27 -6.27
N ARG A 120 -1.88 -17.38 -6.84
CA ARG A 120 -2.54 -18.05 -7.98
C ARG A 120 -3.99 -18.41 -7.64
N ARG A 121 -4.20 -19.07 -6.49
CA ARG A 121 -5.55 -19.43 -6.03
C ARG A 121 -6.45 -18.21 -5.81
N LEU A 122 -5.92 -17.09 -5.31
CA LEU A 122 -6.67 -15.84 -5.15
C LEU A 122 -7.17 -15.31 -6.50
N LEU A 123 -6.31 -15.30 -7.52
CA LEU A 123 -6.65 -14.85 -8.87
C LEU A 123 -7.69 -15.77 -9.53
N GLU A 124 -7.47 -17.08 -9.48
CA GLU A 124 -8.35 -18.09 -10.10
C GLU A 124 -9.76 -18.08 -9.49
N ARG A 125 -9.87 -17.93 -8.16
CA ARG A 125 -11.17 -17.80 -7.50
C ARG A 125 -11.96 -16.57 -7.95
N SER A 126 -11.29 -15.54 -8.47
CA SER A 126 -11.91 -14.35 -9.04
C SER A 126 -12.14 -14.46 -10.55
N GLY A 127 -11.93 -15.64 -11.15
CA GLY A 127 -12.13 -15.87 -12.58
C GLY A 127 -11.05 -15.26 -13.48
N VAL A 128 -9.89 -14.92 -12.92
CA VAL A 128 -8.73 -14.44 -13.68
C VAL A 128 -8.01 -15.63 -14.30
N ASP A 129 -7.67 -15.53 -15.58
CA ASP A 129 -6.86 -16.50 -16.30
C ASP A 129 -5.37 -16.36 -15.93
N THR A 130 -4.83 -17.38 -15.27
CA THR A 130 -3.47 -17.43 -14.72
C THR A 130 -2.48 -18.21 -15.60
N ALA A 131 -2.84 -18.56 -16.84
CA ALA A 131 -1.97 -19.32 -17.74
C ALA A 131 -0.63 -18.62 -18.04
N GLY A 132 -0.62 -17.27 -18.05
CA GLY A 132 0.59 -16.46 -18.22
C GLY A 132 1.35 -16.16 -16.93
N LEU A 133 0.87 -16.62 -15.76
CA LEU A 133 1.56 -16.47 -14.49
C LEU A 133 2.50 -17.66 -14.31
N LEU A 134 3.79 -17.45 -14.55
CA LEU A 134 4.80 -18.50 -14.57
C LEU A 134 5.48 -18.66 -13.22
N GLU A 135 5.88 -19.89 -12.90
CA GLU A 135 6.63 -20.19 -11.69
C GLU A 135 8.13 -20.18 -11.94
N HIS A 136 8.88 -19.53 -11.05
CA HIS A 136 10.33 -19.48 -11.10
C HIS A 136 10.93 -20.25 -9.91
N ALA A 137 11.45 -21.45 -10.16
CA ALA A 137 11.89 -22.40 -9.13
C ALA A 137 12.98 -21.89 -8.15
N ARG A 138 13.72 -20.83 -8.53
CA ARG A 138 14.80 -20.26 -7.71
C ARG A 138 14.46 -18.90 -7.09
N ALA A 139 13.25 -18.38 -7.32
CA ALA A 139 12.81 -17.11 -6.77
C ALA A 139 11.71 -17.35 -5.75
N SER A 140 11.62 -16.47 -4.76
CA SER A 140 10.48 -16.43 -3.83
C SER A 140 9.44 -15.45 -4.34
N THR A 141 8.16 -15.77 -4.14
CA THR A 141 7.06 -14.83 -4.35
C THR A 141 7.23 -13.62 -3.44
N VAL A 142 7.01 -12.41 -3.96
CA VAL A 142 7.09 -11.19 -3.16
C VAL A 142 5.92 -11.16 -2.18
N VAL A 143 6.22 -11.10 -0.89
CA VAL A 143 5.22 -11.00 0.18
C VAL A 143 5.39 -9.69 0.94
N LYS A 144 4.31 -8.94 1.09
CA LYS A 144 4.28 -7.72 1.91
C LYS A 144 3.41 -7.94 3.13
N ILE A 145 4.06 -8.13 4.27
CA ILE A 145 3.41 -8.33 5.57
C ILE A 145 3.08 -6.97 6.19
N ARG A 146 1.81 -6.75 6.49
CA ARG A 146 1.28 -5.62 7.25
C ARG A 146 0.82 -6.13 8.60
N ILE A 147 1.56 -5.75 9.64
CA ILE A 147 1.21 -6.08 11.01
C ILE A 147 0.25 -4.99 11.51
N VAL A 148 -0.98 -5.40 11.83
CA VAL A 148 -2.01 -4.53 12.42
C VAL A 148 -2.17 -4.96 13.87
N ALA A 149 -1.68 -4.12 14.77
CA ALA A 149 -1.77 -4.33 16.20
C ALA A 149 -2.71 -3.29 16.83
N GLY A 150 -3.61 -3.77 17.68
CA GLY A 150 -4.52 -2.93 18.44
C GLY A 150 -4.77 -3.51 19.83
N SER A 151 -5.40 -2.71 20.68
CA SER A 151 -5.90 -3.15 21.98
C SER A 151 -7.38 -3.47 21.84
N VAL A 152 -7.87 -4.53 22.49
CA VAL A 152 -9.31 -4.71 22.69
C VAL A 152 -9.76 -3.52 23.55
N HIS A 153 -10.55 -2.61 22.99
CA HIS A 153 -11.20 -1.58 23.79
C HIS A 153 -12.40 -2.25 24.46
N THR A 154 -12.25 -2.60 25.74
CA THR A 154 -13.39 -2.80 26.64
C THR A 154 -13.94 -1.46 27.07
#